data_AF-A0A9D6UPE1-F1
#
_entry.id   AF-A0A9D6UPE1-F1
#
_cell.length_a   1.000
_cell.length_b   1.000
_cell.length_c   1.000
_cell.angle_alpha   90.00
_cell.angle_beta   90.00
_cell.angle_gamma   90.00
#
_symmetry.space_group_name_H-M   'P 1'
#
loop_
_entity.id
_entity.type
_entity.pdbx_description
1 polymer ?
#
loop_
_entity_poly.entity_id
_entity_poly.type
_entity_poly.pdbx_seq_one_letter_code
_entity_poly.pdbx_strand_id
1 'polypeptide(L)'
;MKAGIHPAYSEISVICACGHNFKTRSTHKGDIRVEICSNCHPFFTGRQKLVDTEGRVDRFNKQVLRSNALKAKRAGSKAQPVA
;
A
#
# COMPACT_ATOMS: atom_id res chain seq x y z
N MET A 1 -3.39 -20.35 -37.77
CA MET A 1 -2.04 -20.00 -38.26
C MET A 1 -2.00 -20.22 -39.76
N LYS A 2 -2.16 -19.17 -40.58
CA LYS A 2 -1.93 -19.26 -42.03
C LYS A 2 -0.45 -18.97 -42.31
N ALA A 3 0.17 -19.73 -43.20
CA ALA A 3 1.58 -19.53 -43.55
C ALA A 3 1.77 -18.13 -44.17
N GLY A 4 2.73 -17.36 -43.65
CA GLY A 4 3.20 -16.11 -44.26
C GLY A 4 2.54 -14.80 -43.79
N ILE A 5 1.43 -14.82 -43.05
CA ILE A 5 0.73 -13.60 -42.60
C ILE A 5 0.77 -13.38 -41.08
N HIS A 6 1.58 -14.15 -40.36
CA HIS A 6 1.65 -14.06 -38.90
C HIS A 6 3.05 -13.67 -38.43
N PRO A 7 3.12 -12.76 -37.45
CA PRO A 7 4.39 -12.35 -36.86
C PRO A 7 5.06 -13.53 -36.15
N ALA A 8 6.39 -13.49 -36.08
CA ALA A 8 7.18 -14.50 -35.40
C ALA A 8 6.73 -14.62 -33.94
N TYR A 9 6.33 -15.82 -33.52
CA TYR A 9 5.84 -16.11 -32.19
C TYR A 9 6.85 -17.03 -31.50
N SER A 10 7.56 -16.49 -30.51
CA SER A 10 8.64 -17.19 -29.81
C SER A 10 8.41 -17.24 -28.31
N GLU A 11 9.00 -18.24 -27.66
CA GLU A 11 9.06 -18.29 -26.20
C GLU A 11 10.07 -17.27 -25.69
N ILE A 12 9.63 -16.47 -24.72
CA ILE A 12 10.41 -15.37 -24.14
C ILE A 12 10.34 -15.46 -22.62
N SER A 13 11.43 -15.06 -21.96
CA SER A 13 11.45 -14.87 -20.52
C SER A 13 11.05 -13.45 -20.15
N VAL A 14 10.08 -13.33 -19.25
CA VAL A 14 9.70 -12.05 -18.64
C VAL A 14 10.32 -12.01 -17.25
N ILE A 15 11.21 -11.03 -17.03
CA ILE A 15 11.94 -10.84 -15.78
C ILE A 15 11.32 -9.66 -15.05
N CYS A 16 10.84 -9.88 -13.84
CA CYS A 16 10.32 -8.80 -13.02
C CYS A 16 11.34 -8.32 -11.98
N ALA A 17 11.30 -7.03 -11.65
CA ALA A 17 12.05 -6.43 -10.53
C ALA A 17 11.78 -7.13 -9.19
N CYS A 18 10.63 -7.81 -9.05
CA CYS A 18 10.25 -8.63 -7.91
C CYS A 18 11.04 -9.94 -7.79
N GLY A 19 11.93 -10.24 -8.73
CA GLY A 19 12.68 -11.51 -8.83
C GLY A 19 11.86 -12.66 -9.45
N HIS A 20 10.60 -12.41 -9.80
CA HIS A 20 9.75 -13.40 -10.47
C HIS A 20 10.04 -13.42 -11.97
N ASN A 21 10.38 -14.60 -12.48
CA ASN A 21 10.59 -14.84 -13.90
C ASN A 21 9.55 -15.83 -14.40
N PHE A 22 8.80 -15.46 -15.44
CA PHE A 22 7.83 -16.37 -16.06
C PHE A 22 8.06 -16.46 -17.57
N LYS A 23 7.90 -17.68 -18.11
CA LYS A 23 8.05 -17.95 -19.55
C LYS A 23 6.70 -17.69 -20.22
N THR A 24 6.69 -16.87 -21.26
CA THR A 24 5.49 -16.57 -22.04
C THR A 24 5.83 -16.53 -23.51
N ARG A 25 4.89 -16.97 -24.34
CA ARG A 25 5.03 -16.85 -25.79
C ARG A 25 4.55 -15.47 -26.23
N SER A 26 5.43 -14.73 -26.88
CA SER A 26 5.07 -13.41 -27.42
C SER A 26 5.74 -13.16 -28.76
N THR A 27 5.32 -12.10 -29.43
CA THR A 27 5.88 -11.64 -30.71
C THR A 27 7.08 -10.72 -30.54
N HIS A 28 7.47 -10.42 -29.30
CA HIS A 28 8.60 -9.57 -29.02
C HIS A 28 9.92 -10.26 -29.40
N LYS A 29 10.95 -9.49 -29.74
CA LYS A 29 12.27 -10.04 -30.02
C LYS A 29 13.16 -9.83 -28.80
N GLY A 30 13.31 -10.87 -27.99
CA GLY A 30 14.17 -10.88 -26.79
C GLY A 30 13.42 -10.71 -25.47
N ASP A 31 14.16 -10.75 -24.37
CA ASP A 31 13.65 -10.76 -22.99
C ASP A 31 12.94 -9.47 -22.61
N ILE A 32 11.84 -9.60 -21.86
CA ILE A 32 11.02 -8.47 -21.42
C ILE A 32 11.33 -8.22 -19.94
N ARG A 33 11.77 -7.00 -19.60
CA ARG A 33 11.92 -6.56 -18.21
C ARG A 33 10.70 -5.74 -17.79
N VAL A 34 10.08 -6.12 -16.68
CA VAL A 34 8.84 -5.52 -16.20
C VAL A 34 8.98 -5.11 -14.73
N GLU A 35 8.51 -3.90 -14.39
CA GLU A 35 8.58 -3.40 -13.01
C GLU A 35 7.47 -3.99 -12.10
N ILE A 36 6.32 -4.36 -12.68
CA ILE A 36 5.16 -4.82 -11.93
C ILE A 36 4.67 -6.18 -12.47
N CYS A 37 4.87 -7.23 -11.67
CA CYS A 37 4.35 -8.58 -11.88
C CYS A 37 2.95 -8.75 -11.23
N SER A 38 2.23 -9.82 -11.56
CA SER A 38 1.00 -10.22 -10.86
C SER A 38 1.19 -10.37 -9.36
N ASN A 39 2.40 -10.74 -8.92
CA ASN A 39 2.74 -10.84 -7.50
C ASN A 39 3.00 -9.49 -6.83
N CYS A 40 3.20 -8.41 -7.59
CA CYS A 40 3.50 -7.07 -7.08
C CYS A 40 2.39 -6.05 -7.27
N HIS A 41 1.43 -6.29 -8.18
CA HIS A 41 0.40 -5.30 -8.41
C HIS A 41 -0.47 -5.19 -7.14
N PRO A 42 -0.65 -3.97 -6.56
CA PRO A 42 -1.35 -3.76 -5.29
C PRO A 42 -2.74 -4.43 -5.23
N PHE A 43 -3.41 -4.53 -6.38
CA PHE A 43 -4.67 -5.27 -6.56
C PHE A 43 -4.59 -6.74 -6.13
N PHE A 44 -3.55 -7.47 -6.54
CA PHE A 44 -3.40 -8.90 -6.20
C PHE A 44 -2.90 -9.12 -4.79
N THR A 45 -2.10 -8.18 -4.25
CA THR A 45 -1.58 -8.29 -2.88
C THR A 45 -2.60 -7.92 -1.81
N GLY A 46 -3.80 -7.46 -2.19
CA GLY A 46 -4.90 -7.15 -1.27
C GLY A 46 -4.62 -6.02 -0.28
N ARG A 47 -3.44 -5.38 -0.35
CA ARG A 47 -3.12 -4.20 0.43
C ARG A 47 -3.79 -3.01 -0.24
N GLN A 48 -5.03 -2.77 0.16
CA GLN A 48 -5.62 -1.46 0.02
C GLN A 48 -4.65 -0.49 0.68
N LYS A 49 -4.08 0.46 -0.09
CA LYS A 49 -3.65 1.73 0.49
C LYS A 49 -4.93 2.28 1.10
N LEU A 50 -5.13 2.05 2.39
CA LEU A 50 -6.09 2.82 3.16
C LEU A 50 -5.63 4.27 2.96
N VAL A 51 -6.38 4.99 2.12
CA VAL A 51 -6.27 6.44 2.09
C VAL A 51 -7.00 6.86 3.35
N ASP A 52 -6.25 6.82 4.45
CA ASP A 52 -6.76 7.14 5.77
C ASP A 52 -7.36 8.54 5.74
N THR A 53 -8.68 8.57 5.78
CA THR A 53 -9.48 9.75 6.12
C THR A 53 -9.42 10.02 7.64
N GLU A 54 -8.33 9.60 8.29
CA GLU A 54 -8.07 9.64 9.75
C GLU A 54 -7.68 11.04 10.24
N GLY A 55 -8.28 12.08 9.68
CA GLY A 55 -8.07 13.43 10.21
C GLY A 55 -8.93 13.72 11.44
N ARG A 56 -10.19 13.29 11.41
CA ARG A 56 -11.21 13.77 12.36
C ARG A 56 -11.26 12.95 13.65
N VAL A 57 -11.16 11.62 13.55
CA VAL A 57 -11.17 10.72 14.72
C VAL A 57 -9.93 10.90 15.57
N ASP A 58 -8.75 10.99 14.95
CA ASP A 58 -7.48 11.24 15.66
C ASP A 58 -7.41 12.60 16.35
N ARG A 59 -7.94 13.66 15.71
CA ARG A 59 -8.04 14.99 16.34
C ARG A 59 -8.99 14.97 17.54
N PHE A 60 -10.12 14.26 17.43
CA PHE A 60 -11.05 14.10 18.53
C PHE A 60 -10.42 13.34 19.70
N ASN A 61 -9.75 12.21 19.43
CA ASN A 61 -9.06 11.42 20.45
C ASN A 61 -7.97 12.26 21.17
N LYS A 62 -7.17 13.03 20.43
CA LYS A 62 -6.18 13.96 21.00
C LYS A 62 -6.82 15.03 21.89
N GLN A 63 -7.96 15.59 21.48
CA GLN A 63 -8.69 16.59 22.26
C GLN A 63 -9.28 16.01 23.54
N VAL A 64 -9.87 14.81 23.48
CA VAL A 64 -10.44 14.10 24.64
C VAL A 64 -9.34 13.79 25.65
N LEU A 65 -8.21 13.24 25.22
CA LEU A 65 -7.04 12.98 26.08
C LEU A 65 -6.54 14.25 26.77
N ARG A 66 -6.42 15.36 26.01
CA ARG A 66 -6.03 16.66 26.56
C ARG A 66 -7.04 17.19 27.58
N SER A 67 -8.33 17.02 27.33
CA SER A 67 -9.40 17.45 28.23
C SER A 67 -9.42 16.64 29.54
N ASN A 68 -9.16 15.34 29.47
CA ASN A 68 -9.08 14.47 30.64
C ASN A 68 -7.85 14.79 31.50
N ALA A 69 -6.69 15.04 30.88
CA ALA A 69 -5.49 15.50 31.60
C ALA A 69 -5.70 16.84 32.31
N LEU A 70 -6.43 17.78 31.69
CA LEU A 70 -6.75 19.07 32.30
C LEU A 70 -7.77 18.94 33.44
N LYS A 71 -8.75 18.03 33.32
CA LYS A 71 -9.68 17.71 34.41
C LYS A 71 -8.97 17.07 35.60
N ALA A 72 -8.04 16.14 35.37
CA ALA A 72 -7.23 15.53 36.44
C ALA A 72 -6.37 16.56 37.18
N LYS A 73 -5.73 17.50 36.45
CA LYS A 73 -4.97 18.60 37.06
C LYS A 73 -5.84 19.57 37.86
N ARG A 74 -7.04 19.88 37.38
CA ARG A 74 -8.02 20.74 38.08
C ARG A 74 -8.63 20.08 39.32
N ALA A 75 -8.72 18.75 39.36
CA ALA A 75 -9.14 18.01 40.54
C ALA A 75 -8.07 18.04 41.64
N GLY A 76 -6.79 17.97 41.27
CA GLY A 76 -5.67 18.08 42.22
C GLY A 76 -5.50 19.49 42.83
N SER A 77 -5.80 20.56 42.08
CA SER A 77 -5.67 21.94 42.58
C SER A 77 -6.81 22.38 43.51
N LYS A 78 -7.89 21.60 43.63
CA LYS A 78 -9.03 21.90 44.52
C LYS A 78 -8.90 21.29 45.93
N ALA A 79 -7.82 20.56 46.21
CA ALA A 79 -7.59 19.85 47.46
C ALA A 79 -6.50 20.48 48.36
N GLN A 80 -6.05 21.71 48.10
CA GLN A 80 -5.29 22.47 49.12
C GLN A 80 -6.29 23.27 49.97
N PRO A 81 -6.53 22.88 51.23
CA PRO A 81 -7.31 23.71 52.14
C PRO A 81 -6.52 24.98 52.45
N VAL A 82 -7.24 26.09 52.45
CA VAL A 82 -6.79 27.39 52.94
C VAL A 82 -6.30 27.22 54.38
N ALA A 83 -5.02 27.51 54.62
CA ALA A 83 -4.45 27.72 55.96
C ALA A 83 -4.47 29.22 56.28
#